data_AF-A0A227FD12-F1
#
_entry.id   AF-A0A227FD12-F1
#
_cell.length_a   1.000
_cell.length_b   1.000
_cell.length_c   1.000
_cell.angle_alpha   90.00
_cell.angle_beta   90.00
_cell.angle_gamma   90.00
#
_symmetry.space_group_name_H-M   'P 1'
#
loop_
_entity.id
_entity.type
_entity.pdbx_description
1 polymer ?
#
loop_
_entity_poly.entity_id
_entity_poly.type
_entity_poly.pdbx_seq_one_letter_code
_entity_poly.pdbx_strand_id
1 'polypeptide(L)' 'SKTFATMDHNVSTTTKDINASGEMARIQMETLSKNCEEFGVTLYDLNHKYQGIVHVMGPELGITLPGM' A
#
# COMPACT_ATOMS: atom_id res chain seq x y z
N SER A 1 2.33 7.58 14.61
CA SER A 1 3.27 6.74 13.84
C SER A 1 3.86 7.58 12.72
N LYS A 2 5.15 7.40 12.37
CA LYS A 2 5.77 7.97 11.15
C LYS A 2 6.00 6.88 10.07
N THR A 3 5.23 5.80 10.15
CA THR A 3 5.32 4.65 9.25
C THR A 3 4.01 4.52 8.50
N PHE A 4 4.12 4.44 7.18
CA PHE A 4 3.01 4.34 6.24
C PHE A 4 3.28 3.20 5.25
N ALA A 5 2.24 2.58 4.72
CA ALA A 5 2.34 1.50 3.75
C ALA A 5 1.38 1.72 2.56
N THR A 6 1.75 1.18 1.39
CA THR A 6 0.92 1.12 0.18
C THR A 6 1.16 -0.22 -0.51
N MET A 7 0.22 -0.64 -1.37
CA MET A 7 0.38 -1.81 -2.24
C MET A 7 0.62 -1.33 -3.66
N ASP A 8 1.84 -1.42 -4.17
CA ASP A 8 2.21 -0.87 -5.49
C ASP A 8 2.99 -1.82 -6.41
N HIS A 9 3.62 -2.86 -5.88
CA HIS A 9 4.41 -3.82 -6.69
C HIS A 9 3.65 -5.09 -7.09
N ASN A 10 2.64 -5.46 -6.31
CA ASN A 10 1.94 -6.74 -6.43
C ASN A 10 0.52 -6.60 -6.98
N VAL A 11 0.10 -5.39 -7.32
CA VAL A 11 -1.26 -5.13 -7.78
C VAL A 11 -1.40 -5.56 -9.24
N SER A 12 -2.50 -6.25 -9.57
CA SER A 12 -2.86 -6.53 -10.95
C SER A 12 -2.90 -5.26 -11.80
N THR A 13 -2.34 -5.33 -13.01
CA THR A 13 -2.36 -4.22 -13.97
C THR A 13 -3.72 -4.01 -14.65
N THR A 14 -4.70 -4.90 -14.39
CA THR A 14 -6.02 -4.87 -15.04
C THR A 14 -7.16 -4.53 -14.10
N THR A 15 -7.01 -4.80 -12.79
CA THR A 15 -8.08 -4.59 -11.79
C THR A 15 -7.49 -4.42 -10.39
N LYS A 16 -8.29 -3.84 -9.49
CA LYS A 16 -7.99 -3.72 -8.05
C LYS A 16 -8.48 -4.90 -7.22
N ASP A 17 -9.01 -5.94 -7.86
CA ASP A 17 -9.32 -7.20 -7.18
C ASP A 17 -8.03 -7.91 -6.76
N ILE A 18 -7.88 -8.11 -5.46
CA ILE A 18 -6.71 -8.77 -4.87
C ILE A 18 -6.51 -10.19 -5.41
N ASN A 19 -7.60 -10.88 -5.78
CA ASN A 19 -7.55 -12.24 -6.32
C ASN A 19 -6.97 -12.30 -7.74
N ALA A 20 -6.97 -11.18 -8.46
CA ALA A 20 -6.44 -11.10 -9.82
C ALA A 20 -4.91 -10.95 -9.87
N SER A 21 -4.24 -10.81 -8.73
CA SER A 21 -2.79 -10.53 -8.66
C SER A 21 -1.90 -11.78 -8.65
N GLY A 22 -2.50 -12.98 -8.63
CA GLY A 22 -1.80 -14.25 -8.45
C GLY A 22 -1.64 -14.63 -6.98
N GLU A 23 -1.46 -15.93 -6.71
CA GLU A 23 -1.53 -16.47 -5.34
C GLU A 23 -0.50 -15.86 -4.39
N MET A 24 0.77 -15.78 -4.79
CA MET A 24 1.83 -15.24 -3.94
C MET A 24 1.63 -13.74 -3.67
N ALA A 25 1.26 -12.97 -4.70
CA ALA A 25 0.97 -11.55 -4.57
C ALA A 25 -0.21 -11.30 -3.63
N ARG A 26 -1.28 -12.09 -3.75
CA ARG A 26 -2.44 -12.05 -2.85
C ARG A 26 -2.02 -12.29 -1.39
N ILE A 27 -1.26 -13.36 -1.13
CA ILE A 27 -0.78 -13.67 0.22
C ILE A 27 0.08 -12.54 0.79
N GLN A 28 0.98 -11.95 -0.01
CA GLN A 28 1.82 -10.83 0.42
C GLN A 28 0.99 -9.59 0.78
N MET A 29 -0.01 -9.24 -0.04
CA MET A 29 -0.89 -8.11 0.21
C MET A 29 -1.80 -8.31 1.43
N GLU A 30 -2.36 -9.52 1.61
CA GLU A 30 -3.15 -9.87 2.81
C GLU A 30 -2.30 -9.84 4.08
N THR A 31 -1.07 -10.37 4.00
CA THR A 31 -0.13 -10.35 5.13
C THR A 31 0.26 -8.92 5.49
N LEU A 32 0.52 -8.06 4.49
CA LEU A 32 0.77 -6.63 4.72
C LEU A 32 -0.43 -5.96 5.40
N SER A 33 -1.65 -6.23 4.93
CA SER A 33 -2.88 -5.66 5.51
C SER A 33 -3.03 -6.04 6.98
N LYS A 34 -2.89 -7.33 7.29
CA LYS A 34 -2.98 -7.85 8.66
C LYS A 34 -1.90 -7.24 9.56
N ASN A 35 -0.66 -7.17 9.09
CA ASN A 35 0.44 -6.59 9.85
C ASN A 35 0.20 -5.10 10.12
N CYS A 36 -0.31 -4.35 9.14
CA CYS A 36 -0.59 -2.93 9.33
C CYS A 36 -1.66 -2.70 10.40
N GLU A 37 -2.71 -3.51 10.41
CA GLU A 37 -3.73 -3.50 11.45
C GLU A 37 -3.15 -3.85 12.83
N GLU A 38 -2.37 -4.93 12.92
CA GLU A 38 -1.76 -5.42 14.17
C GLU A 38 -0.79 -4.39 14.80
N PHE A 39 0.02 -3.72 13.98
CA PHE A 39 1.05 -2.80 14.45
C PHE A 39 0.65 -1.31 14.39
N GLY A 40 -0.59 -1.00 14.00
CA GLY A 40 -1.08 0.39 13.90
C GLY A 40 -0.36 1.22 12.82
N VAL A 41 0.02 0.58 11.72
CA VAL A 41 0.60 1.26 10.54
C VAL A 41 -0.53 1.69 9.62
N THR A 42 -0.51 2.96 9.18
CA THR A 42 -1.50 3.45 8.22
C THR A 42 -1.23 2.85 6.85
N LEU A 43 -2.20 2.08 6.35
CA LEU A 43 -2.14 1.43 5.04
C LEU A 43 -3.07 2.11 4.04
N TYR A 44 -2.48 2.56 2.92
CA TYR A 44 -3.19 2.98 1.72
C TYR A 44 -3.47 1.74 0.85
N ASP A 45 -4.49 0.97 1.23
CA ASP A 45 -4.85 -0.31 0.59
C ASP A 45 -5.36 -0.18 -0.86
N LEU A 46 -5.63 -1.30 -1.53
CA LEU A 46 -6.09 -1.33 -2.94
C LEU A 46 -7.28 -0.42 -3.26
N ASN A 47 -8.19 -0.24 -2.30
CA ASN A 47 -9.43 0.51 -2.45
C ASN A 47 -9.30 1.96 -1.96
N HIS A 48 -8.18 2.32 -1.34
CA HIS A 48 -7.94 3.65 -0.86
C HIS A 48 -7.77 4.65 -2.02
N LYS A 49 -8.42 5.82 -1.93
CA LYS A 49 -8.36 6.87 -2.96
C LYS A 49 -6.95 7.41 -3.28
N TYR A 50 -6.04 7.26 -2.32
CA TYR A 50 -4.64 7.68 -2.42
C TYR A 50 -3.66 6.52 -2.60
N GLN A 51 -4.14 5.31 -2.87
CA GLN A 51 -3.26 4.21 -3.23
C GLN A 51 -2.50 4.55 -4.51
N GLY A 52 -1.22 4.26 -4.53
CA GLY A 52 -0.34 4.53 -5.66
C GLY A 52 1.09 4.12 -5.38
N ILE A 53 1.96 4.38 -6.37
CA ILE A 53 3.41 4.14 -6.30
C ILE A 53 3.98 4.87 -5.10
N VAL A 54 4.72 4.17 -4.24
CA VAL A 54 5.19 4.71 -2.95
C VAL A 54 5.95 6.02 -3.10
N HIS A 55 6.79 6.13 -4.12
CA HIS A 55 7.62 7.31 -4.40
C HIS A 55 6.86 8.49 -5.04
N VAL A 56 5.61 8.28 -5.48
CA VAL A 56 4.73 9.33 -6.00
C VAL A 56 3.76 9.78 -4.91
N MET A 57 3.09 8.81 -4.27
CA MET A 57 2.12 9.04 -3.21
C MET A 57 2.72 9.76 -2.00
N GLY A 58 3.93 9.36 -1.58
CA GLY A 58 4.58 9.94 -0.39
C GLY A 58 4.75 11.48 -0.49
N PRO A 59 5.38 11.99 -1.55
CA PRO A 59 5.46 13.44 -1.79
C PRO A 59 4.10 14.12 -1.97
N GLU A 60 3.16 13.55 -2.73
CA GLU A 60 1.85 14.16 -3.00
C GLU A 60 1.00 14.36 -1.75
N LEU A 61 1.10 13.44 -0.78
CA LEU A 61 0.38 13.53 0.50
C LEU A 61 1.14 14.31 1.58
N GLY A 62 2.33 14.82 1.29
CA GLY A 62 3.18 15.48 2.29
C GLY A 62 3.73 14.54 3.37
N ILE A 63 3.79 13.23 3.09
CA ILE A 63 4.44 12.22 3.96
C ILE A 63 5.96 12.40 3.88
N THR A 64 6.48 12.81 2.73
CA THR A 64 7.88 13.19 2.53
C THR A 64 7.97 14.71 2.42
N LEU A 65 8.84 15.34 3.21
CA LEU A 65 9.09 16.79 3.20
C LEU A 65 10.59 17.06 3.14
N PRO A 66 11.00 18.26 2.65
CA PRO A 66 12.40 18.68 2.73
C PRO A 66 12.93 18.59 4.17
N GLY A 67 14.04 17.86 4.35
CA GLY A 67 14.70 17.72 5.65
C GLY A 67 14.11 16.67 6.60
N MET A 68 13.19 15.81 6.13
CA MET A 68 12.79 14.57 6.83
C MET A 68 13.60 13.36 6.40
#